data_AF-G2J4C9-F1
#
_entry.id   AF-G2J4C9-F1
#
_cell.length_a   1.000
_cell.length_b   1.000
_cell.length_c   1.000
_cell.angle_alpha   90.00
_cell.angle_beta   90.00
_cell.angle_gamma   90.00
#
_symmetry.space_group_name_H-M   'P 1'
#
loop_
_entity.id
_entity.type
_entity.pdbx_description
1 polymer ?
#
loop_
_entity_poly.entity_id
_entity_poly.type
_entity_poly.pdbx_seq_one_letter_code
_entity_poly.pdbx_strand_id
1 'polypeptide(L)'
;MNTQQCNARLDLAGLYKGGVLMQEDFFYEFPGFCGIRSKCHIRIVAESGRPVVIVCSQTPDNHGTSVQNAYEIIRDQVYQYLSNKSVEKKRKFLADTLDEFATTIEKAKKLTVAVVVFLLRQVSGALKNEKSILDLLRQEKPDVVWLEHWPAGTGLSPDKVDYLLVSENETGSPHWDRIDVSTLATKLGYSVDQISIPASTFA
;
A
#
# COMPACT_ATOMS: atom_id res chain seq x y z
N MET A 1 -7.37 44.14 34.64
CA MET A 1 -7.85 43.31 33.52
C MET A 1 -6.92 43.52 32.34
N ASN A 2 -6.20 42.48 31.94
CA ASN A 2 -5.71 42.15 30.58
C ASN A 2 -4.44 41.29 30.68
N THR A 3 -4.65 39.98 30.77
CA THR A 3 -3.65 38.96 30.46
C THR A 3 -3.67 38.72 28.96
N GLN A 4 -2.68 39.26 28.25
CA GLN A 4 -2.44 38.95 26.83
C GLN A 4 -1.78 37.57 26.76
N GLN A 5 -2.57 36.53 26.49
CA GLN A 5 -2.07 35.19 26.20
C GLN A 5 -1.49 35.17 24.78
N CYS A 6 -0.16 35.07 24.69
CA CYS A 6 0.54 34.66 23.47
C CYS A 6 0.10 33.23 23.12
N ASN A 7 -0.84 33.09 22.19
CA ASN A 7 -1.10 31.83 21.52
C ASN A 7 0.04 31.57 20.53
N ALA A 8 1.07 30.86 20.99
CA ALA A 8 1.99 30.16 20.10
C ALA A 8 1.17 29.07 19.38
N ARG A 9 0.69 29.41 18.18
CA ARG A 9 0.16 28.45 17.22
C ARG A 9 1.34 27.55 16.84
N LEU A 10 1.41 26.36 17.45
CA LEU A 10 2.32 25.30 17.04
C LEU A 10 2.04 25.04 15.55
N ASP A 11 2.99 25.43 14.72
CA ASP A 11 3.00 25.17 13.29
C ASP A 11 3.21 23.66 13.08
N LEU A 12 2.10 22.92 13.10
CA LEU A 12 2.06 21.47 12.89
C LEU A 12 2.35 21.07 11.44
N ALA A 13 2.52 22.03 10.52
CA ALA A 13 2.91 21.74 9.13
C ALA A 13 4.38 21.27 9.02
N GLY A 14 5.21 21.52 10.03
CA GLY A 14 6.64 21.17 10.03
C GLY A 14 6.98 19.74 10.50
N LEU A 15 6.02 18.96 11.01
CA LEU A 15 6.28 17.70 11.73
C LEU A 15 5.97 16.40 10.96
N TYR A 16 5.49 16.48 9.71
CA TYR A 16 5.17 15.32 8.86
C TYR A 16 6.21 15.05 7.76
N LYS A 17 7.49 15.27 8.03
CA LYS A 17 8.56 14.80 7.14
C LYS A 17 8.90 13.34 7.46
N GLY A 18 8.24 12.43 6.74
CA GLY A 18 8.53 10.99 6.77
C GLY A 18 7.33 10.18 7.23
N GLY A 19 6.32 10.05 6.38
CA GLY A 19 5.30 9.02 6.57
C GLY A 19 5.96 7.63 6.52
N VAL A 20 5.38 6.65 7.20
CA VAL A 20 5.82 5.25 7.05
C VAL A 20 5.58 4.85 5.59
N LEU A 21 6.66 4.68 4.84
CA LEU A 21 6.64 4.19 3.46
C LEU A 21 6.53 2.67 3.47
N MET A 22 5.47 2.13 2.88
CA MET A 22 5.42 0.74 2.46
C MET A 22 5.81 0.69 0.99
N GLN A 23 6.85 -0.07 0.68
CA GLN A 23 7.20 -0.45 -0.69
C GLN A 23 7.38 -1.95 -0.75
N GLU A 24 6.62 -2.60 -1.63
CA GLU A 24 6.63 -4.05 -1.78
C GLU A 24 6.70 -4.42 -3.25
N ASP A 25 7.48 -5.44 -3.53
CA ASP A 25 7.76 -5.96 -4.86
C ASP A 25 7.59 -7.48 -4.80
N PHE A 26 6.74 -8.04 -5.65
CA PHE A 26 6.54 -9.49 -5.73
C PHE A 26 6.07 -9.92 -7.11
N PHE A 27 6.35 -11.18 -7.45
CA PHE A 27 5.78 -11.80 -8.65
C PHE A 27 4.44 -12.46 -8.31
N TYR A 28 3.48 -12.32 -9.22
CA TYR A 28 2.17 -12.93 -9.11
C TYR A 28 1.88 -13.78 -10.33
N GLU A 29 1.42 -15.01 -10.11
CA GLU A 29 1.02 -15.92 -11.17
C GLU A 29 -0.50 -16.04 -11.25
N PHE A 30 -1.03 -15.98 -12.47
CA PHE A 30 -2.46 -16.00 -12.75
C PHE A 30 -2.80 -16.91 -13.94
N PRO A 31 -4.05 -17.36 -14.07
CA PRO A 31 -4.48 -18.13 -15.23
C PRO A 31 -4.46 -17.25 -16.49
N GLY A 32 -3.77 -17.71 -17.54
CA GLY A 32 -3.83 -17.10 -18.87
C GLY A 32 -4.79 -17.84 -19.81
N PHE A 33 -4.79 -17.45 -21.09
CA PHE A 33 -5.65 -18.07 -22.10
C PHE A 33 -5.32 -19.56 -22.26
N CYS A 34 -6.36 -20.36 -22.52
CA CYS A 34 -6.26 -21.80 -22.74
C CYS A 34 -5.55 -22.57 -21.61
N GLY A 35 -5.55 -22.05 -20.38
CA GLY A 35 -4.92 -22.68 -19.21
C GLY A 35 -3.40 -22.51 -19.15
N ILE A 36 -2.80 -21.73 -20.07
CA ILE A 36 -1.37 -21.40 -20.02
C ILE A 36 -1.15 -20.41 -18.87
N ARG A 37 -0.29 -20.77 -17.92
CA ARG A 37 0.02 -19.91 -16.77
C ARG A 37 0.68 -18.62 -17.24
N SER A 38 0.31 -17.53 -16.57
CA SER A 38 0.82 -16.19 -16.79
C SER A 38 1.46 -15.66 -15.52
N LYS A 39 2.36 -14.69 -15.66
CA LYS A 39 3.15 -14.11 -14.59
C LYS A 39 3.28 -12.60 -14.80
N CYS A 40 3.17 -11.85 -13.72
CA CYS A 40 3.45 -10.42 -13.67
C CYS A 40 4.31 -10.09 -12.45
N HIS A 41 4.93 -8.91 -12.48
CA HIS A 41 5.54 -8.31 -11.31
C HIS A 41 4.65 -7.20 -10.78
N ILE A 42 4.39 -7.17 -9.48
CA ILE A 42 3.60 -6.15 -8.81
C ILE A 42 4.52 -5.36 -7.88
N ARG A 43 4.51 -4.04 -8.03
CA ARG A 43 4.99 -3.11 -7.00
C ARG A 43 3.83 -2.38 -6.35
N ILE A 44 3.86 -2.24 -5.03
CA ILE A 44 2.93 -1.41 -4.27
C ILE A 44 3.73 -0.38 -3.50
N VAL A 45 3.40 0.90 -3.68
CA VAL A 45 3.96 2.02 -2.93
C VAL A 45 2.85 2.75 -2.21
N ALA A 46 2.97 2.88 -0.89
CA ALA A 46 2.03 3.60 -0.06
C ALA A 46 2.77 4.45 0.98
N GLU A 47 2.40 5.71 1.07
CA GLU A 47 2.90 6.65 2.07
C GLU A 47 1.75 7.51 2.60
N SER A 48 1.74 7.79 3.91
CA SER A 48 0.68 8.58 4.55
C SER A 48 0.48 9.93 3.85
N GLY A 49 -0.77 10.28 3.55
CA GLY A 49 -1.10 11.54 2.87
C GLY A 49 -0.81 11.58 1.36
N ARG A 50 -0.45 10.45 0.74
CA ARG A 50 -0.25 10.32 -0.72
C ARG A 50 -1.15 9.22 -1.31
N PRO A 51 -1.52 9.34 -2.60
CA PRO A 51 -2.17 8.25 -3.35
C PRO A 51 -1.37 6.94 -3.26
N VAL A 52 -2.05 5.80 -3.20
CA VAL A 52 -1.37 4.49 -3.27
C VAL A 52 -1.11 4.16 -4.72
N VAL A 53 0.14 3.84 -5.05
CA VAL A 53 0.55 3.50 -6.41
C VAL A 53 0.76 2.00 -6.51
N ILE A 54 0.05 1.36 -7.43
CA ILE A 54 0.22 -0.04 -7.78
C ILE A 54 0.77 -0.09 -9.20
N VAL A 55 1.89 -0.79 -9.39
CA VAL A 55 2.52 -0.95 -10.71
C VAL A 55 2.49 -2.43 -11.06
N CYS A 56 1.69 -2.79 -12.05
CA CYS A 56 1.60 -4.12 -12.61
C CYS A 56 2.45 -4.20 -13.88
N SER A 57 3.51 -5.00 -13.85
CA SER A 57 4.44 -5.14 -14.96
C SER A 57 4.28 -6.46 -15.68
N GLN A 58 4.23 -6.38 -16.99
CA GLN A 58 4.38 -7.52 -17.88
C GLN A 58 5.78 -8.14 -17.70
N THR A 59 5.87 -9.44 -17.43
CA THR A 59 7.18 -10.11 -17.45
C THR A 59 7.57 -10.52 -18.88
N PRO A 60 8.87 -10.48 -19.25
CA PRO A 60 9.32 -10.91 -20.58
C PRO A 60 9.06 -12.39 -20.91
N ASP A 61 9.02 -13.25 -19.88
CA ASP A 61 8.79 -14.70 -19.98
C ASP A 61 7.29 -15.09 -19.93
N ASN A 62 6.38 -14.12 -19.96
CA ASN A 62 4.96 -14.42 -19.88
C ASN A 62 4.35 -14.78 -21.23
N HIS A 63 3.83 -16.00 -21.33
CA HIS A 63 3.32 -16.57 -22.58
C HIS A 63 1.82 -16.87 -22.60
N GLY A 64 1.10 -16.71 -21.47
CA GLY A 64 -0.32 -17.07 -21.39
C GLY A 64 -1.29 -15.98 -21.82
N THR A 65 -1.33 -14.84 -21.11
CA THR A 65 -2.11 -13.65 -21.47
C THR A 65 -1.42 -12.39 -20.96
N SER A 66 -1.68 -11.24 -21.58
CA SER A 66 -1.10 -9.98 -21.12
C SER A 66 -1.66 -9.55 -19.77
N VAL A 67 -0.88 -8.74 -19.05
CA VAL A 67 -1.35 -8.08 -17.81
C VAL A 67 -2.56 -7.19 -18.07
N GLN A 68 -2.64 -6.55 -19.24
CA GLN A 68 -3.79 -5.78 -19.69
C GLN A 68 -5.08 -6.61 -19.71
N ASN A 69 -5.01 -7.79 -20.30
CA ASN A 69 -6.17 -8.67 -20.46
C ASN A 69 -6.58 -9.35 -19.15
N ALA A 70 -5.66 -9.45 -18.20
CA ALA A 70 -5.90 -10.02 -16.88
C ALA A 70 -6.11 -8.97 -15.79
N TYR A 71 -6.35 -7.71 -16.17
CA TYR A 71 -6.44 -6.58 -15.25
C TYR A 71 -7.39 -6.85 -14.09
N GLU A 72 -8.64 -7.29 -14.34
CA GLU A 72 -9.60 -7.49 -13.25
C GLU A 72 -9.15 -8.59 -12.28
N ILE A 73 -8.61 -9.69 -12.80
CA ILE A 73 -8.11 -10.82 -11.99
C ILE A 73 -6.96 -10.37 -11.09
N ILE A 74 -6.01 -9.62 -11.66
CA ILE A 74 -4.83 -9.14 -10.94
C ILE A 74 -5.25 -8.08 -9.91
N ARG A 75 -6.09 -7.11 -10.29
CA ARG A 75 -6.61 -6.05 -9.41
C ARG A 75 -7.31 -6.64 -8.19
N ASP A 76 -8.23 -7.57 -8.40
CA ASP A 76 -9.00 -8.19 -7.31
C ASP A 76 -8.06 -8.93 -6.35
N GLN A 77 -7.00 -9.57 -6.86
CA GLN A 77 -6.02 -10.24 -6.03
C GLN A 77 -5.10 -9.29 -5.27
N VAL A 78 -4.67 -8.18 -5.87
CA VAL A 78 -3.91 -7.15 -5.16
C VAL A 78 -4.75 -6.55 -4.03
N TYR A 79 -6.04 -6.29 -4.25
CA TYR A 79 -6.94 -5.80 -3.21
C TYR A 79 -7.17 -6.83 -2.10
N GLN A 80 -7.30 -8.12 -2.43
CA GLN A 80 -7.34 -9.19 -1.43
C GLN A 80 -6.04 -9.27 -0.63
N TYR A 81 -4.89 -9.18 -1.28
CA TYR A 81 -3.58 -9.16 -0.64
C TYR A 81 -3.47 -8.02 0.38
N LEU A 82 -3.80 -6.79 -0.03
CA LEU A 82 -3.80 -5.62 0.85
C LEU A 82 -4.75 -5.78 2.04
N SER A 83 -5.90 -6.42 1.81
CA SER A 83 -6.87 -6.71 2.86
C SER A 83 -6.37 -7.73 3.87
N ASN A 84 -5.79 -8.83 3.40
CA ASN A 84 -5.26 -9.87 4.28
C ASN A 84 -4.08 -9.37 5.09
N LYS A 85 -3.18 -8.60 4.48
CA LYS A 85 -2.03 -7.99 5.16
C LYS A 85 -2.44 -7.04 6.27
N SER A 86 -3.51 -6.27 6.04
CA SER A 86 -4.14 -5.44 7.06
C SER A 86 -4.63 -6.27 8.25
N VAL A 87 -5.25 -7.41 8.01
CA VAL A 87 -5.74 -8.31 9.07
C VAL A 87 -4.59 -8.95 9.83
N GLU A 88 -3.54 -9.42 9.14
CA GLU A 88 -2.35 -10.01 9.77
C GLU A 88 -1.62 -9.01 10.65
N LYS A 89 -1.46 -7.76 10.20
CA LYS A 89 -0.84 -6.70 10.99
C LYS A 89 -1.62 -6.42 12.27
N LYS A 90 -2.95 -6.28 12.19
CA LYS A 90 -3.83 -6.12 13.37
C LYS A 90 -3.73 -7.30 14.33
N ARG A 91 -3.67 -8.53 13.81
CA ARG A 91 -3.52 -9.74 14.64
C ARG A 91 -2.17 -9.77 15.35
N LYS A 92 -1.09 -9.42 14.65
CA LYS A 92 0.26 -9.37 15.21
C LYS A 92 0.35 -8.29 16.30
N PHE A 93 -0.13 -7.08 16.02
CA PHE A 93 -0.17 -6.00 17.00
C PHE A 93 -0.99 -6.39 18.25
N LEU A 94 -2.14 -7.05 18.05
CA LEU A 94 -2.95 -7.58 19.16
C LEU A 94 -2.17 -8.62 19.98
N ALA A 95 -1.50 -9.56 19.33
CA ALA A 95 -0.68 -10.57 20.00
C ALA A 95 0.46 -9.92 20.81
N ASP A 96 1.24 -9.04 20.19
CA ASP A 96 2.36 -8.35 20.83
C ASP A 96 1.90 -7.52 22.05
N THR A 97 0.77 -6.81 21.92
CA THR A 97 0.19 -6.01 23.01
C THR A 97 -0.31 -6.88 24.16
N LEU A 98 -0.91 -8.05 23.85
CA LEU A 98 -1.36 -8.99 24.87
C LEU A 98 -0.19 -9.66 25.61
N ASP A 99 0.90 -9.97 24.90
CA ASP A 99 2.12 -10.53 25.49
C ASP A 99 2.81 -9.53 26.42
N GLU A 100 2.88 -8.25 26.03
CA GLU A 100 3.39 -7.17 26.88
C GLU A 100 2.53 -6.98 28.15
N PHE A 101 1.22 -7.10 28.01
CA PHE A 101 0.30 -7.05 29.14
C PHE A 101 0.48 -8.25 30.08
N ALA A 102 0.60 -9.46 29.54
CA ALA A 102 0.82 -10.68 30.32
C ALA A 102 2.14 -10.59 31.12
N THR A 103 3.23 -10.20 30.47
CA THR A 103 4.53 -10.01 31.15
C THR A 103 4.50 -8.92 32.21
N THR A 104 3.69 -7.86 32.02
CA THR A 104 3.49 -6.82 33.05
C THR A 104 2.80 -7.38 34.29
N ILE A 105 1.77 -8.21 34.11
CA ILE A 105 1.08 -8.88 35.23
C ILE A 105 2.01 -9.85 35.96
N GLU A 106 2.76 -10.68 35.23
CA GLU A 106 3.67 -11.67 35.83
C GLU A 106 4.75 -11.03 36.71
N LYS A 107 5.33 -9.91 36.24
CA LYS A 107 6.32 -9.15 37.02
C LYS A 107 5.70 -8.53 38.27
N ALA A 108 4.42 -8.19 38.21
CA ALA A 108 3.74 -7.47 39.26
C ALA A 108 2.91 -8.43 40.13
N LYS A 109 3.63 -9.18 40.98
CA LYS A 109 3.15 -10.27 41.87
C LYS A 109 1.96 -9.94 42.81
N LYS A 110 1.50 -8.68 42.88
CA LYS A 110 0.37 -8.22 43.72
C LYS A 110 -0.40 -7.06 43.04
N LEU A 111 -0.97 -7.28 41.86
CA LEU A 111 -1.90 -6.30 41.27
C LEU A 111 -3.30 -6.44 41.86
N THR A 112 -3.91 -5.31 42.21
CA THR A 112 -5.35 -5.26 42.51
C THR A 112 -6.15 -5.31 41.21
N VAL A 113 -7.39 -5.82 41.29
CA VAL A 113 -8.33 -5.91 40.15
C VAL A 113 -8.49 -4.56 39.43
N ALA A 114 -8.49 -3.45 40.17
CA ALA A 114 -8.59 -2.10 39.60
C ALA A 114 -7.41 -1.76 38.65
N VAL A 115 -6.20 -2.17 38.99
CA VAL A 115 -5.01 -1.93 38.15
C VAL A 115 -5.04 -2.81 36.91
N VAL A 116 -5.46 -4.07 37.04
CA VAL A 116 -5.66 -4.98 35.89
C VAL A 116 -6.68 -4.39 34.90
N VAL A 117 -7.82 -3.90 35.41
CA VAL A 117 -8.86 -3.26 34.58
C VAL A 117 -8.33 -1.98 33.92
N PHE A 118 -7.55 -1.17 34.62
CA PHE A 118 -6.93 0.02 34.05
C PHE A 118 -5.96 -0.32 32.90
N LEU A 119 -5.09 -1.31 33.10
CA LEU A 119 -4.16 -1.77 32.06
C LEU A 119 -4.89 -2.36 30.85
N LEU A 120 -5.95 -3.14 31.07
CA LEU A 120 -6.81 -3.64 29.98
C LEU A 120 -7.45 -2.49 29.18
N ARG A 121 -7.84 -1.39 29.84
CA ARG A 121 -8.35 -0.19 29.14
C ARG A 121 -7.27 0.50 28.31
N GLN A 122 -6.03 0.55 28.80
CA GLN A 122 -4.89 1.10 28.04
C GLN A 122 -4.62 0.26 26.79
N VAL A 123 -4.54 -1.06 26.93
CA VAL A 123 -4.41 -2.01 25.82
C VAL A 123 -5.57 -1.84 24.84
N SER A 124 -6.81 -1.80 25.33
CA SER A 124 -8.00 -1.57 24.49
C SER A 124 -7.94 -0.23 23.75
N GLY A 125 -7.40 0.82 24.38
CA GLY A 125 -7.20 2.12 23.74
C GLY A 125 -6.16 2.09 22.64
N ALA A 126 -5.02 1.43 22.86
CA ALA A 126 -3.98 1.23 21.86
C ALA A 126 -4.51 0.44 20.65
N LEU A 127 -5.26 -0.64 20.90
CA LEU A 127 -5.93 -1.45 19.86
C LEU A 127 -6.94 -0.66 19.03
N LYS A 128 -7.61 0.33 19.62
CA LYS A 128 -8.55 1.20 18.89
C LYS A 128 -7.85 2.28 18.06
N ASN A 129 -6.61 2.61 18.39
CA ASN A 129 -5.86 3.70 17.76
C ASN A 129 -4.91 3.23 16.65
N GLU A 130 -4.62 1.92 16.53
CA GLU A 130 -3.82 1.41 15.42
C GLU A 130 -4.63 1.48 14.11
N LYS A 131 -4.21 2.35 13.20
CA LYS A 131 -4.79 2.44 11.86
C LYS A 131 -4.10 1.43 10.95
N SER A 132 -4.87 0.47 10.40
CA SER A 132 -4.37 -0.37 9.32
C SER A 132 -4.16 0.45 8.04
N ILE A 133 -3.31 -0.05 7.14
CA ILE A 133 -3.17 0.48 5.78
C ILE A 133 -4.52 0.55 5.06
N LEU A 134 -5.38 -0.45 5.24
CA LEU A 134 -6.75 -0.37 4.73
C LEU A 134 -7.59 0.69 5.44
N ASP A 135 -7.35 0.95 6.72
CA ASP A 135 -8.07 2.01 7.45
C ASP A 135 -7.57 3.40 7.01
N LEU A 136 -6.29 3.54 6.63
CA LEU A 136 -5.75 4.74 5.98
C LEU A 136 -6.34 4.92 4.58
N LEU A 137 -6.34 3.85 3.77
CA LEU A 137 -6.99 3.81 2.45
C LEU A 137 -8.50 4.12 2.54
N ARG A 138 -9.17 3.66 3.59
CA ARG A 138 -10.62 3.84 3.78
C ARG A 138 -10.97 5.18 4.42
N GLN A 139 -10.15 5.72 5.34
CA GLN A 139 -10.39 7.01 6.00
C GLN A 139 -9.99 8.20 5.12
N GLU A 140 -8.88 8.12 4.40
CA GLU A 140 -8.40 9.23 3.59
C GLU A 140 -8.96 9.22 2.16
N LYS A 141 -9.62 8.11 1.74
CA LYS A 141 -9.94 7.83 0.33
C LYS A 141 -8.77 8.24 -0.60
N PRO A 142 -7.52 7.86 -0.31
CA PRO A 142 -6.45 8.19 -1.24
C PRO A 142 -6.76 7.44 -2.53
N ASP A 143 -6.80 8.19 -3.63
CA ASP A 143 -7.00 7.61 -4.95
C ASP A 143 -5.97 6.51 -5.15
N VAL A 144 -6.42 5.33 -5.58
CA VAL A 144 -5.51 4.26 -6.01
C VAL A 144 -5.10 4.60 -7.44
N VAL A 145 -3.81 4.77 -7.65
CA VAL A 145 -3.22 4.96 -8.98
C VAL A 145 -2.69 3.62 -9.44
N TRP A 146 -3.32 3.07 -10.48
CA TRP A 146 -2.86 1.84 -11.10
C TRP A 146 -2.07 2.15 -12.36
N LEU A 147 -0.85 1.63 -12.41
CA LEU A 147 0.03 1.70 -13.57
C LEU A 147 0.24 0.32 -14.15
N GLU A 148 0.07 0.21 -15.44
CA GLU A 148 0.54 -0.93 -16.21
C GLU A 148 1.88 -0.59 -16.84
N HIS A 149 2.88 -1.44 -16.60
CA HIS A 149 4.24 -1.25 -17.07
C HIS A 149 4.61 -2.34 -18.08
N TRP A 150 5.09 -1.89 -19.23
CA TRP A 150 5.57 -2.73 -20.31
C TRP A 150 7.07 -2.49 -20.47
N PRO A 151 7.93 -3.39 -19.98
CA PRO A 151 9.37 -3.26 -20.19
C PRO A 151 9.73 -3.41 -21.66
N ALA A 152 10.89 -2.86 -22.05
CA ALA A 152 11.44 -3.08 -23.37
C ALA A 152 11.55 -4.59 -23.67
N GLY A 153 11.29 -4.97 -24.92
CA GLY A 153 11.17 -6.36 -25.37
C GLY A 153 9.79 -6.98 -25.15
N THR A 154 8.84 -6.26 -24.55
CA THR A 154 7.47 -6.73 -24.35
C THR A 154 6.43 -5.84 -25.07
N GLY A 155 5.24 -6.38 -25.31
CA GLY A 155 4.13 -5.64 -25.90
C GLY A 155 4.32 -5.29 -27.38
N LEU A 156 3.66 -4.20 -27.82
CA LEU A 156 3.65 -3.76 -29.22
C LEU A 156 4.80 -2.81 -29.58
N SER A 157 5.56 -2.31 -28.59
CA SER A 157 6.67 -1.37 -28.79
C SER A 157 7.96 -1.96 -28.20
N PRO A 158 8.60 -2.93 -28.89
CA PRO A 158 9.70 -3.72 -28.33
C PRO A 158 10.92 -2.89 -27.93
N ASP A 159 11.14 -1.71 -28.53
CA ASP A 159 12.30 -0.86 -28.22
C ASP A 159 12.04 0.17 -27.11
N LYS A 160 10.87 0.14 -26.47
CA LYS A 160 10.43 1.16 -25.52
C LYS A 160 9.96 0.58 -24.21
N VAL A 161 10.14 1.36 -23.16
CA VAL A 161 9.45 1.15 -21.88
C VAL A 161 8.19 2.01 -21.89
N ASP A 162 7.03 1.40 -21.67
CA ASP A 162 5.75 2.08 -21.63
C ASP A 162 5.14 1.99 -20.23
N TYR A 163 4.54 3.08 -19.78
CA TYR A 163 3.65 3.14 -18.61
C TYR A 163 2.27 3.59 -19.08
N LEU A 164 1.25 2.84 -18.69
CA LEU A 164 -0.15 3.16 -18.94
C LEU A 164 -0.83 3.43 -17.60
N LEU A 165 -1.42 4.60 -17.44
CA LEU A 165 -2.33 4.89 -16.34
C LEU A 165 -3.65 4.18 -16.60
N VAL A 166 -4.08 3.35 -15.65
CA VAL A 166 -5.36 2.66 -15.72
C VAL A 166 -6.39 3.45 -14.94
N SER A 167 -7.48 3.79 -15.62
CA SER A 167 -8.66 4.42 -15.04
C SER A 167 -9.88 3.54 -15.30
N GLU A 168 -10.91 3.65 -14.47
CA GLU A 168 -12.18 2.93 -14.65
C GLU A 168 -13.31 3.92 -14.89
N ASN A 169 -14.23 3.58 -15.79
CA ASN A 169 -15.47 4.32 -15.96
C ASN A 169 -16.48 3.97 -14.86
N GLU A 170 -17.68 4.57 -14.91
CA GLU A 170 -18.74 4.32 -13.91
C GLU A 170 -19.21 2.86 -13.83
N THR A 171 -18.99 2.06 -14.87
CA THR A 171 -19.32 0.62 -14.91
C THR A 171 -18.15 -0.26 -14.48
N GLY A 172 -17.02 0.31 -14.05
CA GLY A 172 -15.82 -0.41 -13.65
C GLY A 172 -14.99 -0.96 -14.81
N SER A 173 -15.24 -0.50 -16.05
CA SER A 173 -14.49 -0.91 -17.23
C SER A 173 -13.19 -0.11 -17.33
N PRO A 174 -12.03 -0.79 -17.50
CA PRO A 174 -10.73 -0.14 -17.53
C PRO A 174 -10.48 0.62 -18.85
N HIS A 175 -9.71 1.70 -18.75
CA HIS A 175 -9.16 2.50 -19.83
C HIS A 175 -7.68 2.76 -19.56
N TRP A 176 -6.87 2.78 -20.62
CA TRP A 176 -5.42 2.88 -20.55
C TRP A 176 -4.91 4.10 -21.29
N ASP A 177 -4.27 5.00 -20.55
CA ASP A 177 -3.65 6.20 -21.10
C ASP A 177 -2.14 6.14 -20.93
N ARG A 178 -1.39 6.26 -22.04
CA ARG A 178 0.07 6.33 -21.96
C ARG A 178 0.50 7.58 -21.20
N ILE A 179 1.39 7.42 -20.23
CA ILE A 179 1.85 8.52 -19.37
C ILE A 179 3.37 8.52 -19.23
N ASP A 180 3.92 9.72 -19.05
CA ASP A 180 5.30 9.89 -18.60
C ASP A 180 5.39 9.65 -17.09
N VAL A 181 6.11 8.60 -16.69
CA VAL A 181 6.23 8.18 -15.28
C VAL A 181 6.87 9.27 -14.41
N SER A 182 7.78 10.09 -14.96
CA SER A 182 8.46 11.14 -14.21
C SER A 182 7.53 12.30 -13.84
N THR A 183 6.68 12.68 -14.79
CA THR A 183 5.63 13.68 -14.62
C THR A 183 4.60 13.19 -13.61
N LEU A 184 4.19 11.93 -13.70
CA LEU A 184 3.26 11.34 -12.74
C LEU A 184 3.85 11.26 -11.33
N ALA A 185 5.09 10.79 -11.18
CA ALA A 185 5.78 10.73 -9.89
C ALA A 185 5.76 12.09 -9.18
N THR A 186 6.14 13.13 -9.93
CA THR A 186 6.15 14.52 -9.44
C THR A 186 4.76 14.97 -9.00
N LYS A 187 3.72 14.67 -9.79
CA LYS A 187 2.32 15.00 -9.46
C LYS A 187 1.83 14.31 -8.19
N LEU A 188 2.23 13.05 -7.99
CA LEU A 188 1.83 12.24 -6.84
C LEU A 188 2.70 12.47 -5.59
N GLY A 189 3.79 13.24 -5.73
CA GLY A 189 4.73 13.52 -4.65
C GLY A 189 5.73 12.39 -4.39
N TYR A 190 5.87 11.42 -5.29
CA TYR A 190 6.84 10.32 -5.20
C TYR A 190 8.12 10.63 -6.00
N SER A 191 9.23 9.96 -5.68
CA SER A 191 10.38 9.90 -6.58
C SER A 191 10.13 8.92 -7.73
N VAL A 192 10.84 9.10 -8.84
CA VAL A 192 10.75 8.20 -9.99
C VAL A 192 11.17 6.78 -9.61
N ASP A 193 12.21 6.62 -8.79
CA ASP A 193 12.73 5.31 -8.37
C ASP A 193 11.72 4.52 -7.52
N GLN A 194 10.86 5.21 -6.77
CA GLN A 194 9.80 4.57 -6.00
C GLN A 194 8.80 3.88 -6.92
N ILE A 195 8.36 4.56 -8.00
CA ILE A 195 7.27 4.06 -8.84
C ILE A 195 7.73 3.38 -10.14
N SER A 196 8.96 3.62 -10.59
CA SER A 196 9.48 3.00 -11.82
C SER A 196 10.08 1.62 -11.54
N ILE A 197 9.96 0.73 -12.52
CA ILE A 197 10.46 -0.63 -12.46
C ILE A 197 11.77 -0.71 -13.26
N PRO A 198 12.91 -0.95 -12.60
CA PRO A 198 14.19 -1.06 -13.30
C PRO A 198 14.25 -2.34 -14.12
N ALA A 199 15.00 -2.32 -15.23
CA ALA A 199 15.18 -3.51 -16.07
C ALA A 199 15.79 -4.70 -15.30
N SER A 200 16.60 -4.43 -14.27
CA SER A 200 17.18 -5.45 -13.38
C SER A 200 16.14 -6.24 -12.59
N THR A 201 14.88 -5.79 -12.51
CA THR A 201 13.79 -6.55 -11.87
C THR A 201 13.53 -7.89 -12.58
N PHE A 202 13.84 -8.00 -13.87
CA PHE A 202 13.58 -9.19 -14.68
C PHE A 202 14.84 -9.96 -15.10
N ALA A 203 16.01 -9.57 -14.60
CA ALA A 203 17.31 -10.16 -14.94
C ALA A 203 17.61 -11.43 -14.14
#